data_AF-A7H7V0-F1
#
_entry.id   AF-A7H7V0-F1
#
_cell.length_a   1.000
_cell.length_b   1.000
_cell.length_c   1.000
_cell.angle_alpha   90.00
_cell.angle_beta   90.00
_cell.angle_gamma   90.00
#
_symmetry.space_group_name_H-M   'P 1'
#
loop_
_entity.id
_entity.type
_entity.pdbx_description
1 polymer ?
#
loop_
_entity_poly.entity_id
_entity_poly.type
_entity_poly.pdbx_seq_one_letter_code
_entity_poly.pdbx_strand_id
1 'polypeptide(L)'
;MSLTRRRFLVRTAAGAAGAVAGAALPGCAPDASPAPLVDVPAPVGGRLSLLVARYPELAKVGGAVRARAPGLDEPVLIARVTEDGFVAMSSVCTHQGCPVGFDGAQVVCPCHQSTFDLQGRVTNPPAVQGLTPYAAFYDPSLGELAVDLVAGDEGFPRWDAGVVTLPLAQYPQLGQPGGSVAGRPGGAPRPLALLVVALPDLEYAALDAICTHLGCTVGYDAGRALVICPCHDSRYTTDGVVQQGPATRKLQRYDVTADAQAVTVRIPA
;
A
#
# COMPACT_ATOMS: atom_id res chain seq x y z
N MET A 1 14.00 -61.72 -42.23
CA MET A 1 14.95 -62.27 -41.25
C MET A 1 15.49 -61.11 -40.42
N SER A 2 15.24 -61.13 -39.11
CA SER A 2 15.78 -60.19 -38.12
C SER A 2 17.25 -60.54 -37.81
N LEU A 3 18.02 -59.52 -37.38
CA LEU A 3 19.19 -59.51 -36.46
C LEU A 3 20.22 -58.46 -36.96
N THR A 4 20.84 -57.55 -36.21
CA THR A 4 20.62 -56.90 -34.89
C THR A 4 21.75 -55.89 -34.66
N ARG A 5 21.41 -54.69 -34.20
CA ARG A 5 21.99 -53.82 -33.14
C ARG A 5 23.45 -53.91 -32.61
N ARG A 6 24.46 -54.56 -33.22
CA ARG A 6 25.77 -54.76 -32.52
C ARG A 6 27.09 -54.37 -33.22
N ARG A 7 27.11 -53.48 -34.21
CA ARG A 7 28.39 -53.04 -34.85
C ARG A 7 28.52 -51.54 -35.15
N PHE A 8 27.89 -50.67 -34.34
CA PHE A 8 28.08 -49.21 -34.45
C PHE A 8 28.71 -48.61 -33.19
N LEU A 9 29.60 -49.35 -32.55
CA LEU A 9 30.50 -48.78 -31.55
C LEU A 9 31.87 -49.36 -31.85
N VAL A 10 32.77 -48.49 -32.32
CA VAL A 10 34.22 -48.44 -32.07
C VAL A 10 34.92 -47.89 -33.32
N ARG A 11 35.63 -46.76 -33.12
CA ARG A 11 36.55 -46.02 -34.04
C ARG A 11 35.83 -44.99 -34.94
N THR A 12 36.11 -43.69 -34.92
CA THR A 12 37.27 -42.88 -34.52
C THR A 12 36.79 -41.42 -34.36
N ALA A 13 36.99 -40.74 -33.23
CA ALA A 13 38.11 -39.83 -32.97
C ALA A 13 38.40 -38.80 -34.10
N ALA A 14 37.68 -37.68 -34.10
CA ALA A 14 38.16 -36.35 -34.54
C ALA A 14 37.03 -35.33 -34.35
N GLY A 15 37.18 -34.36 -33.44
CA GLY A 15 36.27 -33.22 -33.40
C GLY A 15 36.27 -32.42 -32.10
N ALA A 16 36.66 -31.16 -32.23
CA ALA A 16 36.48 -30.03 -31.32
C ALA A 16 37.35 -29.97 -30.05
N ALA A 17 38.48 -29.29 -30.21
CA ALA A 17 39.20 -28.64 -29.13
C ALA A 17 38.36 -27.52 -28.49
N GLY A 18 38.53 -27.36 -27.17
CA GLY A 18 38.36 -26.08 -26.47
C GLY A 18 36.96 -25.77 -25.96
N ALA A 19 36.52 -26.49 -24.94
CA ALA A 19 35.45 -26.02 -24.06
C ALA A 19 35.88 -24.70 -23.41
N VAL A 20 35.15 -23.62 -23.67
CA VAL A 20 35.24 -22.40 -22.86
C VAL A 20 34.57 -22.76 -21.54
N ALA A 21 35.37 -23.16 -20.55
CA ALA A 21 34.92 -23.26 -19.17
C ALA A 21 34.68 -21.85 -18.65
N GLY A 22 33.54 -21.27 -19.02
CA GLY A 22 32.95 -20.17 -18.29
C GLY A 22 32.62 -20.68 -16.91
N ALA A 23 33.53 -20.46 -15.95
CA ALA A 23 33.23 -20.61 -14.55
C ALA A 23 32.10 -19.61 -14.24
N ALA A 24 30.87 -20.10 -14.30
CA ALA A 24 29.75 -19.42 -13.67
C ALA A 24 30.07 -19.46 -12.18
N LEU A 25 30.64 -18.37 -11.68
CA LEU A 25 30.71 -18.13 -10.24
C LEU A 25 29.29 -18.31 -9.70
N PRO A 26 29.06 -19.11 -8.66
CA PRO A 26 27.78 -19.05 -7.97
C PRO A 26 27.62 -17.60 -7.55
N GLY A 27 26.65 -16.91 -8.15
CA GLY A 27 26.34 -15.54 -7.77
C GLY A 27 26.08 -15.56 -6.28
N CYS A 28 26.91 -14.86 -5.50
CA CYS A 28 26.69 -14.73 -4.07
C CYS A 28 25.27 -14.19 -3.91
N ALA A 29 24.40 -15.01 -3.32
CA ALA A 29 23.12 -14.51 -2.87
C ALA A 29 23.42 -13.32 -1.95
N PRO A 30 22.71 -12.19 -2.09
CA PRO A 30 22.89 -11.09 -1.15
C PRO A 30 22.63 -11.64 0.25
N ASP A 31 23.62 -11.50 1.15
CA ASP A 31 23.56 -11.89 2.57
C ASP A 31 22.59 -10.96 3.32
N ALA A 32 21.31 -11.01 2.97
CA ALA A 32 20.28 -10.23 3.60
C ALA A 32 19.69 -11.04 4.76
N SER A 33 20.26 -10.88 5.96
CA SER A 33 19.62 -11.36 7.19
C SER A 33 18.25 -10.70 7.38
N PRO A 34 17.30 -11.34 8.09
CA PRO A 34 16.04 -10.67 8.43
C PRO A 34 16.33 -9.36 9.17
N ALA A 35 15.58 -8.30 8.88
CA ALA A 35 15.79 -7.03 9.56
C ALA A 35 15.59 -7.20 11.09
N PRO A 36 16.32 -6.45 11.93
CA PRO A 36 16.18 -6.55 13.39
C PRO A 36 14.73 -6.35 13.83
N LEU A 37 14.25 -7.24 14.69
CA LEU A 37 12.93 -7.13 15.29
C LEU A 37 13.01 -6.18 16.49
N VAL A 38 12.18 -5.14 16.49
CA VAL A 38 12.15 -4.12 17.55
C VAL A 38 10.73 -3.93 18.06
N ASP A 39 10.58 -3.70 19.36
CA ASP A 39 9.30 -3.36 19.95
C ASP A 39 9.01 -1.87 19.78
N VAL A 40 7.78 -1.55 19.39
CA VAL A 40 7.30 -0.18 19.20
C VAL A 40 5.98 0.04 19.95
N PRO A 41 5.61 1.30 20.25
CA PRO A 41 4.33 1.61 20.86
C PRO A 41 3.15 1.10 20.01
N ALA A 42 2.03 0.80 20.68
CA ALA A 42 0.80 0.39 20.01
C ALA A 42 0.32 1.47 19.02
N PRO A 43 -0.20 1.09 17.84
CA PRO A 43 -0.78 2.05 16.92
C PRO A 43 -1.98 2.76 17.56
N VAL A 44 -2.10 4.08 17.32
CA VAL A 44 -3.27 4.87 17.73
C VAL A 44 -4.08 5.17 16.48
N GLY A 45 -5.34 4.71 16.44
CA GLY A 45 -6.20 4.90 15.26
C GLY A 45 -5.64 4.25 13.99
N GLY A 46 -4.90 3.14 14.11
CA GLY A 46 -4.27 2.45 12.98
C GLY A 46 -2.95 3.06 12.51
N ARG A 47 -2.42 4.07 13.21
CA ARG A 47 -1.15 4.73 12.88
C ARG A 47 -0.07 4.37 13.90
N LEU A 48 1.06 3.84 13.42
CA LEU A 48 2.30 3.77 14.19
C LEU A 48 2.99 5.13 14.11
N SER A 49 3.44 5.67 15.24
CA SER A 49 4.27 6.86 15.33
C SER A 49 5.57 6.52 16.04
N LEU A 50 6.70 6.74 15.37
CA LEU A 50 8.05 6.38 15.81
C LEU A 50 8.94 7.62 15.77
N LEU A 51 9.59 7.94 16.89
CA LEU A 51 10.70 8.88 16.87
C LEU A 51 11.94 8.15 16.33
N VAL A 52 12.39 8.50 15.12
CA VAL A 52 13.47 7.77 14.40
C VAL A 52 14.74 7.66 15.24
N ALA A 53 15.07 8.69 16.03
CA ALA A 53 16.23 8.70 16.92
C ALA A 53 16.25 7.58 17.97
N ARG A 54 15.10 6.95 18.28
CA ARG A 54 15.02 5.80 19.21
C ARG A 54 15.36 4.46 18.57
N TYR A 55 15.49 4.42 17.25
CA TYR A 55 15.70 3.20 16.47
C TYR A 55 16.97 3.34 15.61
N PRO A 56 18.16 2.96 16.12
CA PRO A 56 19.44 3.22 15.46
C PRO A 56 19.55 2.71 14.01
N GLU A 57 18.86 1.63 13.68
CA GLU A 57 18.83 1.11 12.31
C GLU A 57 18.05 2.03 11.36
N LEU A 58 16.97 2.67 11.81
CA LEU A 58 16.22 3.65 11.02
C LEU A 58 16.94 5.00 10.91
N ALA A 59 17.96 5.25 11.73
CA ALA A 59 18.78 6.45 11.63
C ALA A 59 19.72 6.45 10.40
N LYS A 60 19.89 5.31 9.72
CA LYS A 60 20.82 5.14 8.60
C LYS A 60 20.04 4.89 7.31
N VAL A 61 20.39 5.59 6.23
CA VAL A 61 19.92 5.22 4.88
C VAL A 61 20.42 3.82 4.55
N GLY A 62 19.54 2.96 4.05
CA GLY A 62 19.79 1.54 3.85
C GLY A 62 19.45 0.66 5.07
N GLY A 63 19.15 1.26 6.23
CA GLY A 63 18.79 0.52 7.43
C GLY A 63 17.29 0.18 7.48
N ALA A 64 16.96 -0.90 8.19
CA ALA A 64 15.60 -1.37 8.33
C ALA A 64 15.34 -2.04 9.69
N VAL A 65 14.07 -2.09 10.09
CA VAL A 65 13.60 -2.85 11.26
C VAL A 65 12.31 -3.58 10.92
N ARG A 66 12.00 -4.64 11.67
CA ARG A 66 10.66 -5.20 11.78
C ARG A 66 10.03 -4.69 13.08
N ALA A 67 9.09 -3.76 12.96
CA ALA A 67 8.41 -3.14 14.08
C ALA A 67 7.28 -4.05 14.61
N ARG A 68 7.45 -4.59 15.81
CA ARG A 68 6.43 -5.32 16.55
C ARG A 68 5.69 -4.35 17.46
N ALA A 69 4.36 -4.30 17.35
CA ALA A 69 3.55 -3.46 18.21
C ALA A 69 2.42 -4.27 18.85
N PRO A 70 1.98 -3.92 20.07
CA PRO A 70 0.75 -4.48 20.63
C PRO A 70 -0.45 -4.25 19.70
N GLY A 71 -1.26 -5.29 19.51
CA GLY A 71 -2.44 -5.23 18.65
C GLY A 71 -2.16 -5.47 17.16
N LEU A 72 -0.92 -5.74 16.76
CA LEU A 72 -0.58 -6.22 15.42
C LEU A 72 -0.38 -7.73 15.42
N ASP A 73 -1.01 -8.41 14.45
CA ASP A 73 -0.86 -9.86 14.26
C ASP A 73 0.55 -10.22 13.74
N GLU A 74 1.14 -9.33 12.92
CA GLU A 74 2.49 -9.48 12.40
C GLU A 74 3.31 -8.18 12.50
N PRO A 75 4.65 -8.26 12.61
CA PRO A 75 5.49 -7.06 12.55
C PRO A 75 5.41 -6.39 11.17
N VAL A 76 5.73 -5.10 11.15
CA VAL A 76 5.80 -4.30 9.92
C VAL A 76 7.26 -4.06 9.57
N LEU A 77 7.68 -4.38 8.35
CA LEU A 77 8.99 -3.99 7.87
C LEU A 77 8.98 -2.47 7.62
N ILE A 78 9.95 -1.76 8.15
CA ILE A 78 10.18 -0.33 7.92
C ILE A 78 11.63 -0.18 7.48
N ALA A 79 11.86 0.42 6.31
CA ALA A 79 13.20 0.64 5.77
C ALA A 79 13.39 2.09 5.36
N ARG A 80 14.57 2.66 5.63
CA ARG A 80 14.95 4.00 5.18
C ARG A 80 15.68 3.91 3.85
N VAL A 81 15.08 4.45 2.80
CA VAL A 81 15.54 4.32 1.41
C VAL A 81 16.31 5.55 0.93
N THR A 82 16.02 6.72 1.49
CA THR A 82 16.77 7.97 1.26
C THR A 82 16.87 8.76 2.56
N GLU A 83 17.47 9.95 2.53
CA GLU A 83 17.57 10.82 3.72
C GLU A 83 16.20 11.05 4.37
N ASP A 84 15.18 11.42 3.59
CA ASP A 84 13.83 11.65 4.10
C ASP A 84 12.80 10.57 3.69
N GLY A 85 13.25 9.57 2.94
CA GLY A 85 12.39 8.52 2.37
C GLY A 85 12.37 7.26 3.20
N PHE A 86 11.16 6.82 3.56
CA PHE A 86 10.89 5.54 4.21
C PHE A 86 9.89 4.74 3.40
N VAL A 87 10.04 3.42 3.44
CA VAL A 87 9.03 2.47 2.96
C VAL A 87 8.60 1.58 4.13
N ALA A 88 7.33 1.18 4.12
CA ALA A 88 6.79 0.25 5.09
C ALA A 88 5.93 -0.81 4.40
N MET A 89 6.03 -2.06 4.83
CA MET A 89 5.25 -3.17 4.26
C MET A 89 5.14 -4.36 5.21
N SER A 90 4.34 -5.37 4.87
CA SER A 90 4.30 -6.62 5.64
C SER A 90 5.70 -7.24 5.78
N SER A 91 6.04 -7.72 6.98
CA SER A 91 7.39 -8.21 7.28
C SER A 91 7.59 -9.71 7.01
N VAL A 92 6.59 -10.35 6.41
CA VAL A 92 6.50 -11.79 6.25
C VAL A 92 6.47 -12.12 4.76
N CYS A 93 7.42 -12.94 4.31
CA CYS A 93 7.48 -13.40 2.93
C CYS A 93 6.24 -14.21 2.58
N THR A 94 5.55 -13.83 1.51
CA THR A 94 4.32 -14.47 1.00
C THR A 94 4.52 -15.89 0.45
N HIS A 95 5.77 -16.36 0.34
CA HIS A 95 6.05 -17.73 -0.08
C HIS A 95 5.83 -18.75 1.04
N GLN A 96 6.61 -18.65 2.12
CA GLN A 96 6.61 -19.63 3.23
C GLN A 96 6.65 -18.97 4.61
N GLY A 97 6.35 -17.68 4.71
CA GLY A 97 6.22 -17.01 6.00
C GLY A 97 7.54 -16.62 6.67
N CYS A 98 8.67 -16.70 5.97
CA CYS A 98 9.95 -16.26 6.53
C CYS A 98 9.97 -14.74 6.76
N PRO A 99 10.60 -14.26 7.84
CA PRO A 99 10.78 -12.83 8.04
C PRO A 99 11.74 -12.24 7.00
N VAL A 100 11.37 -11.12 6.42
CA VAL A 100 12.18 -10.44 5.40
C VAL A 100 13.20 -9.48 6.00
N GLY A 101 14.23 -9.19 5.22
CA GLY A 101 15.23 -8.14 5.46
C GLY A 101 15.24 -7.11 4.34
N PHE A 102 16.14 -6.15 4.44
CA PHE A 102 16.38 -5.12 3.44
C PHE A 102 17.88 -5.04 3.17
N ASP A 103 18.28 -5.11 1.91
CA ASP A 103 19.70 -5.10 1.51
C ASP A 103 20.24 -3.69 1.21
N GLY A 104 19.42 -2.67 1.41
CA GLY A 104 19.70 -1.27 1.07
C GLY A 104 19.03 -0.81 -0.23
N ALA A 105 18.55 -1.73 -1.07
CA ALA A 105 17.90 -1.42 -2.34
C ALA A 105 16.52 -2.09 -2.49
N GLN A 106 16.36 -3.31 -1.99
CA GLN A 106 15.15 -4.13 -2.14
C GLN A 106 14.90 -4.96 -0.88
N VAL A 107 13.67 -5.46 -0.75
CA VAL A 107 13.30 -6.36 0.33
C VAL A 107 13.66 -7.78 -0.06
N VAL A 108 14.35 -8.51 0.82
CA VAL A 108 14.90 -9.83 0.53
C VAL A 108 14.44 -10.84 1.57
N CYS A 109 13.98 -11.99 1.11
CA CYS A 109 13.71 -13.15 1.97
C CYS A 109 14.95 -14.07 2.00
N PRO A 110 15.64 -14.21 3.15
CA PRO A 110 16.84 -15.03 3.25
C PRO A 110 16.63 -16.53 3.04
N CYS A 111 15.41 -17.03 3.21
CA CYS A 111 15.14 -18.48 3.17
C CYS A 111 15.28 -19.07 1.76
N HIS A 112 14.64 -18.42 0.77
CA HIS A 112 14.57 -18.92 -0.60
C HIS A 112 14.81 -17.81 -1.63
N GLN A 113 15.37 -16.68 -1.18
CA GLN A 113 15.84 -15.56 -2.00
C GLN A 113 14.75 -14.82 -2.79
N SER A 114 13.47 -14.94 -2.40
CA SER A 114 12.45 -14.07 -2.97
C SER A 114 12.81 -12.61 -2.72
N THR A 115 12.72 -11.78 -3.75
CA THR A 115 12.94 -10.34 -3.63
C THR A 115 11.72 -9.56 -4.04
N PHE A 116 11.56 -8.40 -3.42
CA PHE A 116 10.47 -7.47 -3.66
C PHE A 116 11.01 -6.05 -3.84
N ASP A 117 10.43 -5.31 -4.79
CA ASP A 117 10.76 -3.90 -4.99
C ASP A 117 10.24 -3.03 -3.83
N LEU A 118 10.55 -1.73 -3.89
CA LEU A 118 10.14 -0.75 -2.87
C LEU A 118 8.63 -0.52 -2.80
N GLN A 119 7.86 -1.04 -3.76
CA GLN A 119 6.40 -1.05 -3.77
C GLN A 119 5.82 -2.40 -3.30
N GLY A 120 6.68 -3.33 -2.87
CA GLY A 120 6.32 -4.67 -2.40
C GLY A 120 6.06 -5.68 -3.52
N ARG A 121 6.29 -5.35 -4.79
CA ARG A 121 6.02 -6.27 -5.91
C ARG A 121 7.13 -7.29 -6.02
N VAL A 122 6.78 -8.53 -6.35
CA VAL A 122 7.76 -9.60 -6.55
C VAL A 122 8.67 -9.28 -7.73
N THR A 123 9.96 -9.25 -7.50
CA THR A 123 11.01 -9.12 -8.52
C THR A 123 11.81 -10.39 -8.71
N ASN A 124 11.86 -11.26 -7.70
CA ASN A 124 12.46 -12.58 -7.81
C ASN A 124 11.56 -13.63 -7.13
N PRO A 125 11.11 -14.70 -7.82
CA PRO A 125 10.38 -15.82 -7.22
C PRO A 125 11.29 -16.56 -6.20
N PRO A 126 10.77 -17.47 -5.34
CA PRO A 126 9.52 -18.23 -5.43
C PRO A 126 8.21 -17.57 -4.96
N ALA A 127 8.24 -16.43 -4.27
CA ALA A 127 7.01 -15.70 -3.97
C ALA A 127 6.25 -15.37 -5.26
N VAL A 128 4.93 -15.49 -5.25
CA VAL A 128 4.06 -15.13 -6.39
C VAL A 128 3.09 -14.00 -6.06
N GLN A 129 3.03 -13.60 -4.78
CA GLN A 129 2.24 -12.48 -4.28
C GLN A 129 3.19 -11.43 -3.69
N GLY A 130 2.90 -10.15 -3.91
CA GLY A 130 3.69 -9.06 -3.32
C GLY A 130 3.46 -8.90 -1.81
N LEU A 131 4.38 -8.20 -1.15
CA LEU A 131 4.19 -7.72 0.22
C LEU A 131 3.14 -6.61 0.24
N THR A 132 2.42 -6.47 1.35
CA THR A 132 1.39 -5.44 1.50
C THR A 132 2.06 -4.12 1.87
N PRO A 133 2.03 -3.07 1.01
CA PRO A 133 2.66 -1.79 1.33
C PRO A 133 1.76 -0.93 2.22
N TYR A 134 2.37 -0.34 3.24
CA TYR A 134 1.80 0.68 4.14
C TYR A 134 2.38 2.05 3.80
N ALA A 135 1.57 3.10 3.93
CA ALA A 135 2.10 4.44 3.71
C ALA A 135 2.97 4.88 4.88
N ALA A 136 4.13 5.44 4.55
CA ALA A 136 5.11 5.95 5.50
C ALA A 136 5.31 7.45 5.26
N PHE A 137 5.24 8.23 6.35
CA PHE A 137 5.37 9.68 6.34
C PHE A 137 6.43 10.09 7.34
N TYR A 138 7.47 10.77 6.89
CA TYR A 138 8.54 11.25 7.76
C TYR A 138 8.51 12.77 7.83
N ASP A 139 8.41 13.30 9.04
CA ASP A 139 8.62 14.72 9.32
C ASP A 139 10.07 14.91 9.82
N PRO A 140 10.99 15.40 8.96
CA PRO A 140 12.39 15.59 9.36
C PRO A 140 12.57 16.69 10.40
N SER A 141 11.62 17.62 10.54
CA SER A 141 11.70 18.70 11.54
C SER A 141 11.43 18.19 12.95
N LEU A 142 10.61 17.14 13.07
CA LEU A 142 10.28 16.47 14.33
C LEU A 142 11.07 15.17 14.54
N GLY A 143 11.68 14.64 13.48
CA GLY A 143 12.29 13.30 13.47
C GLY A 143 11.26 12.18 13.67
N GLU A 144 9.98 12.46 13.38
CA GLU A 144 8.88 11.52 13.57
C GLU A 144 8.53 10.82 12.26
N LEU A 145 8.62 9.50 12.27
CA LEU A 145 8.11 8.63 11.23
C LEU A 145 6.75 8.11 11.65
N ALA A 146 5.78 8.23 10.77
CA ALA A 146 4.50 7.61 10.93
C ALA A 146 4.22 6.60 9.83
N VAL A 147 3.69 5.44 10.21
CA VAL A 147 3.25 4.39 9.29
C VAL A 147 1.75 4.18 9.46
N ASP A 148 1.00 4.37 8.39
CA ASP A 148 -0.43 4.11 8.37
C ASP A 148 -0.70 2.62 8.06
N LEU A 149 -1.14 1.90 9.08
CA LEU A 149 -1.43 0.46 9.01
C LEU A 149 -2.86 0.18 8.58
N VAL A 150 -3.69 1.21 8.43
CA VAL A 150 -5.00 1.03 7.83
C VAL A 150 -4.77 0.79 6.35
N ALA A 151 -4.81 -0.47 5.95
CA ALA A 151 -5.11 -0.79 4.56
C ALA A 151 -6.41 -0.05 4.23
N GLY A 152 -6.42 0.73 3.14
CA GLY A 152 -7.67 1.29 2.63
C GLY A 152 -8.73 0.18 2.54
N ASP A 153 -10.01 0.57 2.57
CA ASP A 153 -11.09 -0.42 2.52
C ASP A 153 -10.88 -1.33 1.30
N GLU A 154 -11.02 -2.65 1.49
CA GLU A 154 -10.72 -3.63 0.44
C GLU A 154 -11.48 -3.30 -0.85
N GLY A 155 -10.75 -3.26 -1.98
CA GLY A 155 -11.32 -2.93 -3.29
C GLY A 155 -11.55 -1.43 -3.53
N PHE A 156 -11.39 -0.56 -2.52
CA PHE A 156 -11.47 0.89 -2.70
C PHE A 156 -10.18 1.44 -3.33
N PRO A 157 -10.24 2.44 -4.24
CA PRO A 157 -9.05 2.87 -4.95
C PRO A 157 -8.06 3.54 -4.02
N ARG A 158 -6.77 3.26 -4.24
CA ARG A 158 -5.68 3.84 -3.44
C ARG A 158 -5.51 5.32 -3.77
N TRP A 159 -5.01 6.07 -2.79
CA TRP A 159 -4.46 7.38 -3.04
C TRP A 159 -3.09 7.21 -3.71
N ASP A 160 -2.88 7.91 -4.81
CA ASP A 160 -1.63 7.92 -5.57
C ASP A 160 -1.28 9.35 -5.95
N ALA A 161 -0.13 9.84 -5.47
CA ALA A 161 0.42 11.16 -5.80
C ALA A 161 -0.59 12.33 -5.79
N GLY A 162 -1.48 12.37 -4.80
CA GLY A 162 -2.45 13.45 -4.64
C GLY A 162 -3.80 13.21 -5.29
N VAL A 163 -4.06 12.01 -5.84
CA VAL A 163 -5.34 11.69 -6.47
C VAL A 163 -5.90 10.34 -6.03
N VAL A 164 -7.23 10.21 -6.06
CA VAL A 164 -7.97 8.94 -5.97
C VAL A 164 -8.85 8.84 -7.21
N THR A 165 -8.72 7.76 -7.98
CA THR A 165 -9.47 7.54 -9.22
C THR A 165 -10.45 6.39 -9.04
N LEU A 166 -11.74 6.66 -9.28
CA LEU A 166 -12.83 5.69 -9.21
C LEU A 166 -13.28 5.32 -10.63
N PRO A 167 -12.92 4.13 -11.15
CA PRO A 167 -13.36 3.68 -12.47
C PRO A 167 -14.87 3.45 -12.48
N LEU A 168 -15.61 4.06 -13.40
CA LEU A 168 -17.07 3.91 -13.50
C LEU A 168 -17.48 2.45 -13.78
N ALA A 169 -16.62 1.66 -14.41
CA ALA A 169 -16.83 0.23 -14.59
C ALA A 169 -16.87 -0.56 -13.27
N GLN A 170 -16.12 -0.10 -12.26
CA GLN A 170 -16.09 -0.71 -10.91
C GLN A 170 -17.11 -0.04 -9.97
N TYR A 171 -17.46 1.22 -10.23
CA TYR A 171 -18.40 2.02 -9.44
C TYR A 171 -19.61 2.47 -10.28
N PRO A 172 -20.40 1.54 -10.84
CA PRO A 172 -21.48 1.87 -11.78
C PRO A 172 -22.56 2.77 -11.18
N GLN A 173 -22.73 2.76 -9.86
CA GLN A 173 -23.65 3.66 -9.17
C GLN A 173 -23.31 5.14 -9.39
N LEU A 174 -22.04 5.49 -9.61
CA LEU A 174 -21.64 6.88 -9.90
C LEU A 174 -22.06 7.33 -11.29
N GLY A 175 -22.47 6.42 -12.18
CA GLY A 175 -23.03 6.75 -13.49
C GLY A 175 -24.51 7.18 -13.46
N GLN A 176 -25.12 7.31 -12.27
CA GLN A 176 -26.53 7.68 -12.10
C GLN A 176 -26.66 8.83 -11.10
N PRO A 177 -27.47 9.88 -11.38
CA PRO A 177 -27.74 10.93 -10.41
C PRO A 177 -28.26 10.38 -9.08
N GLY A 178 -27.70 10.86 -7.98
CA GLY A 178 -27.98 10.40 -6.62
C GLY A 178 -27.15 9.18 -6.17
N GLY A 179 -26.41 8.55 -7.09
CA GLY A 179 -25.45 7.51 -6.75
C GLY A 179 -24.30 8.05 -5.89
N SER A 180 -23.80 7.23 -4.97
CA SER A 180 -22.68 7.61 -4.13
C SER A 180 -21.84 6.41 -3.72
N VAL A 181 -20.61 6.68 -3.29
CA VAL A 181 -19.73 5.70 -2.67
C VAL A 181 -18.90 6.37 -1.59
N ALA A 182 -18.74 5.68 -0.46
CA ALA A 182 -17.82 6.08 0.60
C ALA A 182 -16.82 4.97 0.86
N GLY A 183 -15.56 5.33 1.10
CA GLY A 183 -14.53 4.38 1.48
C GLY A 183 -13.21 5.05 1.83
N ARG A 184 -12.29 4.28 2.42
CA ARG A 184 -10.96 4.73 2.81
C ARG A 184 -9.96 4.42 1.71
N PRO A 185 -9.37 5.43 1.04
CA PRO A 185 -8.30 5.19 0.08
C PRO A 185 -7.03 4.77 0.81
N GLY A 186 -6.49 3.61 0.41
CA GLY A 186 -5.23 3.12 0.97
C GLY A 186 -4.08 4.04 0.57
N GLY A 187 -3.18 4.31 1.51
CA GLY A 187 -2.00 5.13 1.27
C GLY A 187 -2.22 6.65 1.31
N ALA A 188 -3.39 7.11 1.77
CA ALA A 188 -3.68 8.52 1.94
C ALA A 188 -2.70 9.21 2.91
N PRO A 189 -2.41 10.53 2.72
CA PRO A 189 -1.44 11.29 3.52
C PRO A 189 -1.82 11.46 5.00
N ARG A 190 -3.08 11.20 5.31
CA ARG A 190 -3.70 11.37 6.63
C ARG A 190 -4.88 10.40 6.77
N PRO A 191 -5.41 10.19 8.00
CA PRO A 191 -6.70 9.56 8.16
C PRO A 191 -7.75 10.23 7.28
N LEU A 192 -8.26 9.45 6.32
CA LEU A 192 -9.14 9.92 5.27
C LEU A 192 -10.18 8.83 5.00
N ALA A 193 -11.45 9.23 5.01
CA ALA A 193 -12.50 8.51 4.32
C ALA A 193 -13.04 9.46 3.25
N LEU A 194 -13.25 8.98 2.04
CA LEU A 194 -13.70 9.76 0.90
C LEU A 194 -15.14 9.40 0.59
N LEU A 195 -16.02 10.40 0.48
CA LEU A 195 -17.38 10.25 -0.06
C LEU A 195 -17.42 10.94 -1.41
N VAL A 196 -17.84 10.21 -2.45
CA VAL A 196 -18.12 10.76 -3.79
C VAL A 196 -19.61 10.60 -4.08
N VAL A 197 -20.24 11.67 -4.54
CA VAL A 197 -21.68 11.73 -4.86
C VAL A 197 -21.84 12.20 -6.30
N ALA A 198 -22.61 11.46 -7.10
CA ALA A 198 -23.10 11.89 -8.40
C ALA A 198 -24.32 12.80 -8.21
N LEU A 199 -24.18 14.06 -8.59
CA LEU A 199 -25.20 15.10 -8.51
C LEU A 199 -26.09 15.06 -9.76
N PRO A 200 -27.13 15.92 -9.87
CA PRO A 200 -27.83 16.14 -11.13
C PRO A 200 -26.84 16.42 -12.28
N ASP A 201 -27.24 16.07 -13.50
CA ASP A 201 -26.45 16.22 -14.73
C ASP A 201 -25.08 15.51 -14.74
N LEU A 202 -24.84 14.60 -13.77
CA LEU A 202 -23.57 13.91 -13.55
C LEU A 202 -22.41 14.89 -13.30
N GLU A 203 -22.70 15.99 -12.60
CA GLU A 203 -21.69 16.66 -11.80
C GLU A 203 -21.36 15.82 -10.55
N TYR A 204 -20.26 16.13 -9.88
CA TYR A 204 -19.81 15.33 -8.74
C TYR A 204 -19.38 16.20 -7.56
N ALA A 205 -19.72 15.74 -6.35
CA ALA A 205 -19.16 16.24 -5.10
C ALA A 205 -18.24 15.19 -4.50
N ALA A 206 -17.08 15.62 -3.98
CA ALA A 206 -16.21 14.80 -3.16
C ALA A 206 -15.92 15.48 -1.82
N LEU A 207 -16.06 14.73 -0.73
CA LEU A 207 -16.00 15.23 0.64
C LEU A 207 -15.17 14.29 1.53
N ASP A 208 -14.57 14.83 2.59
CA ASP A 208 -14.18 14.03 3.75
C ASP A 208 -15.46 13.33 4.27
N ALA A 209 -15.46 12.00 4.27
CA ALA A 209 -16.54 11.19 4.79
C ALA A 209 -16.45 11.01 6.32
N ILE A 210 -15.55 11.71 7.00
CA ILE A 210 -15.39 11.65 8.46
C ILE A 210 -16.21 12.77 9.08
N CYS A 211 -17.26 12.42 9.83
CA CYS A 211 -18.10 13.39 10.53
C CYS A 211 -17.27 14.26 11.49
N THR A 212 -17.40 15.57 11.37
CA THR A 212 -16.68 16.55 12.21
C THR A 212 -17.11 16.61 13.67
N HIS A 213 -18.16 15.87 14.05
CA HIS A 213 -18.57 15.70 15.45
C HIS A 213 -17.62 14.74 16.19
N LEU A 214 -17.74 13.44 15.93
CA LEU A 214 -17.00 12.38 16.62
C LEU A 214 -16.39 11.32 15.68
N GLY A 215 -16.27 11.63 14.39
CA GLY A 215 -15.47 10.82 13.46
C GLY A 215 -16.16 9.63 12.80
N CYS A 216 -17.47 9.45 12.96
CA CYS A 216 -18.21 8.42 12.23
C CYS A 216 -18.17 8.66 10.71
N THR A 217 -18.14 7.58 9.93
CA THR A 217 -18.29 7.68 8.47
C THR A 217 -19.69 8.16 8.11
N VAL A 218 -19.80 9.22 7.30
CA VAL A 218 -21.07 9.75 6.78
C VAL A 218 -21.43 9.11 5.44
N GLY A 219 -22.71 9.06 5.12
CA GLY A 219 -23.23 8.60 3.82
C GLY A 219 -24.13 9.64 3.16
N TYR A 220 -24.42 9.48 1.87
CA TYR A 220 -25.33 10.36 1.15
C TYR A 220 -26.74 9.74 1.07
N ASP A 221 -27.75 10.54 1.41
CA ASP A 221 -29.16 10.24 1.24
C ASP A 221 -29.69 11.01 0.03
N ALA A 222 -29.90 10.29 -1.08
CA ALA A 222 -30.36 10.88 -2.33
C ALA A 222 -31.81 11.40 -2.25
N GLY A 223 -32.66 10.82 -1.40
CA GLY A 223 -34.04 11.27 -1.22
C GLY A 223 -34.14 12.62 -0.51
N ARG A 224 -33.13 12.95 0.30
CA ARG A 224 -33.03 14.23 1.02
C ARG A 224 -32.03 15.20 0.41
N ALA A 225 -31.19 14.73 -0.51
CA ALA A 225 -30.04 15.45 -1.04
C ALA A 225 -29.07 15.94 0.06
N LEU A 226 -28.82 15.09 1.06
CA LEU A 226 -27.99 15.41 2.21
C LEU A 226 -26.96 14.33 2.51
N VAL A 227 -25.83 14.76 3.03
CA VAL A 227 -24.84 13.88 3.65
C VAL A 227 -25.19 13.75 5.13
N ILE A 228 -25.47 12.53 5.59
CA ILE A 228 -26.00 12.24 6.91
C ILE A 228 -25.04 11.35 7.68
N CYS A 229 -24.74 11.76 8.92
CA CYS A 229 -24.01 10.94 9.87
C CYS A 229 -24.98 9.97 10.57
N PRO A 230 -24.76 8.64 10.47
CA PRO A 230 -25.66 7.65 11.06
C PRO A 230 -25.60 7.60 12.60
N CYS A 231 -24.55 8.17 13.22
CA CYS A 231 -24.34 8.06 14.67
C CYS A 231 -25.26 9.00 15.47
N HIS A 232 -25.32 10.28 15.09
CA HIS A 232 -26.06 11.31 15.85
C HIS A 232 -26.81 12.29 14.93
N ASP A 233 -27.05 11.90 13.68
CA ASP A 233 -27.84 12.66 12.69
C ASP A 233 -27.31 14.09 12.42
N SER A 234 -25.99 14.29 12.49
CA SER A 234 -25.39 15.48 11.88
C SER A 234 -25.60 15.44 10.37
N ARG A 235 -26.08 16.54 9.81
CA ARG A 235 -26.42 16.65 8.39
C ARG A 235 -25.62 17.74 7.73
N TYR A 236 -25.15 17.46 6.54
CA TYR A 236 -24.37 18.36 5.72
C TYR A 236 -24.94 18.43 4.31
N THR A 237 -24.73 19.57 3.64
CA THR A 237 -24.97 19.67 2.19
C THR A 237 -23.90 18.89 1.42
N THR A 238 -24.09 18.73 0.12
CA THR A 238 -23.07 18.16 -0.79
C THR A 238 -21.83 19.05 -0.97
N ASP A 239 -21.86 20.29 -0.45
CA ASP A 239 -20.68 21.15 -0.32
C ASP A 239 -20.03 21.09 1.08
N GLY A 240 -20.51 20.17 1.92
CA GLY A 240 -19.99 19.91 3.25
C GLY A 240 -20.49 20.86 4.33
N VAL A 241 -21.33 21.85 4.00
CA VAL A 241 -21.85 22.84 4.96
C VAL A 241 -22.78 22.16 5.94
N VAL A 242 -22.62 22.43 7.24
CA VAL A 242 -23.50 21.91 8.29
C VAL A 242 -24.90 22.48 8.11
N GLN A 243 -25.88 21.59 8.00
CA GLN A 243 -27.30 21.93 8.03
C GLN A 243 -27.91 21.60 9.40
N GLN A 244 -27.46 20.52 10.04
CA GLN A 244 -27.94 20.07 11.34
C GLN A 244 -26.79 19.53 12.19
N GLY A 245 -26.74 19.93 13.46
CA GLY A 245 -25.79 19.42 14.44
C GLY A 245 -26.07 17.97 14.87
N PRO A 246 -25.27 17.40 15.78
CA PRO A 246 -24.35 18.07 16.71
C PRO A 246 -23.03 18.61 16.11
N ALA A 247 -22.64 18.21 14.90
CA ALA A 247 -21.48 18.80 14.23
C ALA A 247 -21.61 20.32 14.07
N THR A 248 -20.52 21.05 14.33
CA THR A 248 -20.47 22.52 14.18
C THR A 248 -19.49 22.98 13.09
N ARG A 249 -18.70 22.07 12.53
CA ARG A 249 -17.71 22.34 11.48
C ARG A 249 -18.11 21.66 10.19
N LYS A 250 -17.87 22.30 9.05
CA LYS A 250 -18.12 21.72 7.72
C LYS A 250 -17.23 20.51 7.43
N LEU A 251 -17.67 19.63 6.55
CA LEU A 251 -16.79 18.63 5.93
C LEU A 251 -15.83 19.32 4.93
N GLN A 252 -14.62 18.79 4.79
CA GLN A 252 -13.70 19.24 3.75
C GLN A 252 -14.23 18.78 2.38
N ARG A 253 -14.14 19.66 1.37
CA ARG A 253 -14.46 19.34 -0.03
C ARG A 253 -13.18 19.20 -0.84
N TYR A 254 -13.22 18.38 -1.88
CA TYR A 254 -12.12 18.16 -2.81
C TYR A 254 -12.53 18.54 -4.22
N ASP A 255 -11.54 18.85 -5.05
CA ASP A 255 -11.76 19.07 -6.48
C ASP A 255 -12.01 17.72 -7.16
N VAL A 256 -13.00 17.70 -8.05
CA VAL A 256 -13.37 16.51 -8.82
C VAL A 256 -13.36 16.83 -10.30
N THR A 257 -12.79 15.91 -11.07
CA THR A 257 -12.95 15.84 -12.52
C THR A 257 -13.53 14.49 -12.90
N ALA A 258 -14.33 14.42 -13.96
CA ALA A 258 -14.89 13.18 -14.43
C ALA A 258 -14.90 13.14 -15.97
N ASP A 259 -14.81 11.94 -16.51
CA ASP A 259 -14.99 11.65 -17.93
C ASP A 259 -15.84 10.37 -18.11
N ALA A 260 -15.88 9.84 -19.32
CA ALA A 260 -16.67 8.64 -19.64
C ALA A 260 -16.15 7.35 -18.95
N GLN A 261 -14.94 7.35 -18.39
CA GLN A 261 -14.28 6.18 -17.82
C GLN A 261 -14.18 6.23 -16.30
N ALA A 262 -13.95 7.40 -15.71
CA ALA A 262 -13.67 7.51 -14.29
C ALA A 262 -14.07 8.86 -13.67
N VAL A 263 -14.23 8.84 -12.34
CA VAL A 263 -14.27 10.04 -11.50
C VAL A 263 -12.93 10.14 -10.77
N THR A 264 -12.25 11.28 -10.88
CA THR A 264 -10.95 11.54 -10.26
C THR A 264 -11.08 12.64 -9.22
N VAL A 265 -10.64 12.36 -8.00
CA VAL A 265 -10.67 13.29 -6.88
C VAL A 265 -9.25 13.74 -6.54
N ARG A 266 -9.01 15.04 -6.49
CA ARG A 266 -7.71 15.61 -6.09
C ARG A 266 -7.69 15.84 -4.57
N ILE A 267 -6.79 15.13 -3.91
CA ILE A 267 -6.61 15.14 -2.45
C ILE A 267 -5.15 15.50 -2.16
N PRO A 268 -4.86 16.76 -1.80
CA PRO A 268 -3.49 17.19 -1.54
C PRO A 268 -2.88 16.41 -0.37
N ALA A 269 -1.55 16.25 -0.44
CA ALA A 269 -0.72 15.69 0.62
C ALA A 269 -0.82 16.52 1.91
#